data_AF-J0J2A7-F1
#
_entry.id   AF-J0J2A7-F1
#
_cell.length_a   1.000
_cell.length_b   1.000
_cell.length_c   1.000
_cell.angle_alpha   90.00
_cell.angle_beta   90.00
_cell.angle_gamma   90.00
#
_symmetry.space_group_name_H-M   'P 1'
#
loop_
_entity.id
_entity.type
_entity.pdbx_description
1 polymer ?
#
loop_
_entity_poly.entity_id
_entity_poly.type
_entity_poly.pdbx_seq_one_letter_code
_entity_poly.pdbx_strand_id
1 'polypeptide(L)' 'MNARLQLNNLLSYDFIQERVMDNELKIFGWHYIIEIGRIYNYNFESHFFEPIEETIKQRKSHENF' A
#
# COMPACT_ATOMS: atom_id res chain seq x y z
N MET A 1 12.62 2.67 -11.99
CA MET A 1 13.15 2.12 -10.73
C MET A 1 13.09 3.23 -9.69
N ASN A 2 12.28 3.09 -8.62
CA ASN A 2 12.54 3.73 -7.32
C ASN A 2 11.51 3.34 -6.22
N ALA A 3 10.19 3.50 -6.39
CA ALA A 3 9.26 3.28 -5.27
C ALA A 3 9.11 1.80 -4.83
N ARG A 4 8.95 0.86 -5.78
CA ARG A 4 8.78 -0.57 -5.47
C ARG A 4 10.00 -1.17 -4.76
N LEU A 5 11.21 -0.76 -5.16
CA LEU A 5 12.45 -1.28 -4.57
C LEU A 5 12.61 -0.79 -3.12
N GLN A 6 12.28 0.47 -2.84
CA GLN A 6 12.33 0.99 -1.47
C GLN A 6 11.28 0.32 -0.57
N LEU A 7 10.10 0.00 -1.12
CA LEU A 7 9.08 -0.75 -0.38
C LEU A 7 9.54 -2.17 -0.04
N ASN A 8 10.14 -2.87 -1.02
CA ASN A 8 10.67 -4.20 -0.80
C ASN A 8 11.83 -4.21 0.20
N ASN A 9 12.72 -3.20 0.15
CA ASN A 9 13.81 -3.06 1.11
C ASN A 9 13.29 -2.76 2.52
N LEU A 10 12.19 -2.01 2.66
CA LEU A 10 11.58 -1.75 3.96
C LEU A 10 10.96 -3.03 4.54
N LEU A 11 10.34 -3.87 3.70
CA LEU A 11 9.76 -5.14 4.12
C LEU A 11 10.78 -6.25 4.38
N SER A 12 12.02 -6.11 3.91
CA SER A 12 13.07 -7.12 4.14
C SER A 12 13.73 -7.02 5.51
N TYR A 13 13.30 -6.10 6.38
CA TYR A 13 13.77 -6.03 7.76
C TYR A 13 12.93 -6.96 8.64
N ASP A 14 13.58 -7.92 9.29
CA ASP A 14 12.92 -8.95 10.12
C ASP A 14 11.94 -8.35 11.14
N PHE A 15 12.34 -7.26 11.83
CA PHE A 15 11.49 -6.59 12.83
C PHE A 15 10.21 -5.95 12.24
N ILE A 16 10.26 -5.56 10.97
CA ILE A 16 9.13 -4.95 10.25
C ILE A 16 8.22 -6.08 9.78
N GLN A 17 8.78 -7.16 9.25
CA GLN A 17 8.03 -8.31 8.79
C GLN A 17 7.25 -8.95 9.94
N GLU A 18 7.89 -9.19 11.10
CA GLU A 18 7.23 -9.74 12.29
C GLU A 18 6.03 -8.88 12.72
N ARG A 19 6.21 -7.56 12.84
CA ARG A 19 5.13 -6.66 13.25
C ARG A 19 3.98 -6.56 12.25
N VAL A 20 4.28 -6.70 10.95
CA VAL A 20 3.25 -6.76 9.91
C VAL A 20 2.48 -8.08 10.00
N MET A 21 3.19 -9.20 10.22
CA MET A 21 2.57 -10.52 10.41
C MET A 21 1.71 -10.58 11.67
N ASP A 22 2.13 -9.91 12.75
CA ASP A 22 1.42 -9.84 14.03
C ASP A 22 0.28 -8.80 14.02
N ASN A 23 -0.01 -8.17 12.87
CA ASN A 23 -0.99 -7.09 12.70
C ASN A 23 -0.76 -5.86 13.60
N GLU A 24 0.42 -5.73 14.20
CA GLU A 24 0.82 -4.59 15.04
C GLU A 24 1.24 -3.37 14.22
N LEU A 25 1.65 -3.59 12.95
CA LEU A 25 2.09 -2.54 12.04
C LEU A 25 1.42 -2.69 10.67
N LYS A 26 0.77 -1.61 10.21
CA LYS A 26 0.25 -1.51 8.83
C LYS A 26 1.13 -0.60 8.01
N ILE A 27 1.65 -1.12 6.89
CA ILE A 27 2.52 -0.38 5.97
C ILE A 27 1.72 -0.08 4.72
N PHE A 28 1.88 1.13 4.19
CA PHE A 28 1.27 1.57 2.95
C PHE A 28 2.35 2.15 2.04
N GLY A 29 2.33 1.75 0.76
CA GLY A 29 3.20 2.32 -0.26
C GLY A 29 2.42 3.30 -1.12
N TRP A 30 2.60 4.61 -0.93
CA TRP A 30 1.93 5.61 -1.77
C TRP A 30 2.84 6.12 -2.87
N HIS A 31 2.29 6.23 -4.07
CA HIS A 31 2.91 6.86 -5.22
C HIS A 31 2.06 8.02 -5.70
N TYR A 32 2.59 9.24 -5.58
CA TYR A 32 1.91 10.46 -6.00
C TYR A 32 2.44 10.92 -7.37
N ILE A 33 1.53 11.05 -8.33
CA ILE A 33 1.84 11.60 -9.65
C ILE A 33 1.39 13.06 -9.67
N ILE A 34 2.35 13.97 -9.52
CA ILE A 34 2.11 15.42 -9.41
C ILE A 34 1.38 15.96 -10.64
N GLU A 35 1.78 15.54 -11.84
CA GLU A 35 1.25 16.03 -13.12
C GLU A 35 -0.28 15.88 -13.25
N ILE A 36 -0.81 14.76 -12.74
CA ILE A 36 -2.25 14.44 -12.84
C ILE A 36 -2.97 14.56 -11.49
N GLY A 37 -2.24 14.90 -10.41
CA GLY A 37 -2.77 15.02 -9.06
C GLY A 37 -3.31 13.72 -8.45
N ARG A 38 -2.87 12.54 -8.91
CA ARG A 38 -3.41 11.24 -8.48
C ARG A 38 -2.49 10.52 -7.51
N ILE A 39 -3.09 9.85 -6.53
CA ILE A 39 -2.42 8.98 -5.56
C ILE A 39 -2.73 7.52 -5.90
N TYR A 40 -1.68 6.71 -5.97
CA TYR A 40 -1.79 5.27 -6.11
C TYR A 40 -1.27 4.60 -4.85
N ASN A 41 -1.98 3.57 -4.39
CA ASN A 41 -1.58 2.71 -3.30
C ASN A 41 -0.96 1.43 -3.86
N TYR A 42 0.16 1.00 -3.31
CA TYR A 42 0.77 -0.26 -3.62
C TYR A 42 -0.03 -1.40 -2.98
N ASN A 43 -0.52 -2.31 -3.80
CA ASN A 43 -1.16 -3.53 -3.35
C ASN A 43 -0.08 -4.62 -3.20
N PHE A 44 0.09 -5.13 -1.98
CA PHE A 44 1.09 -6.15 -1.68
C PHE A 44 0.74 -7.53 -2.24
N GLU A 45 -0.54 -7.82 -2.47
CA GLU A 45 -1.00 -9.08 -3.05
C GLU A 45 -0.81 -9.10 -4.57
N SER A 46 -1.23 -8.03 -5.25
CA SER A 46 -1.16 -7.94 -6.71
C SER A 46 0.22 -7.45 -7.19
N HIS A 47 1.02 -6.86 -6.31
CA HIS A 47 2.28 -6.16 -6.60
C HIS A 47 2.15 -4.98 -7.58
N PHE A 48 0.94 -4.46 -7.78
CA PHE A 48 0.65 -3.30 -8.62
C PHE A 48 0.24 -2.07 -7.81
N PHE A 49 0.38 -0.90 -8.44
CA PHE A 49 -0.12 0.36 -7.90
C PHE A 49 -1.55 0.60 -8.36
N GLU A 50 -2.48 0.65 -7.43
CA GLU A 50 -3.92 0.81 -7.66
C GLU A 50 -4.36 2.22 -7.22
N PRO A 51 -5.25 2.91 -7.94
CA PRO A 51 -5.75 4.22 -7.52
C PRO A 51 -6.38 4.18 -6.13
N ILE A 52 -6.00 5.11 -5.24
CA ILE A 52 -6.51 5.11 -3.86
C ILE A 52 -8.03 5.35 -3.79
N GLU A 53 -8.60 6.03 -4.79
CA GLU A 53 -10.04 6.29 -4.90
C GLU A 53 -10.85 4.99 -5.03
N GLU A 54 -10.30 3.97 -5.69
CA GLU A 54 -10.94 2.66 -5.84
C GLU A 54 -10.88 1.89 -4.51
N THR A 55 -9.74 1.94 -3.82
CA THR A 55 -9.56 1.32 -2.50
C THR A 55 -10.49 1.93 -1.44
N ILE A 56 -10.74 3.24 -1.48
CA ILE A 56 -11.67 3.92 -0.56
C ILE A 56 -13.12 3.52 -0.85
N LYS A 57 -13.51 3.42 -2.13
CA LYS A 57 -14.87 3.00 -2.52
C LYS A 57 -15.17 1.56 -2.07
N GLN A 58 -14.21 0.66 -2.21
CA GLN A 58 -14.36 -0.75 -1.81
C GLN A 58 -14.54 -0.93 -0.30
N ARG A 59 -13.82 -0.14 0.52
CA ARG A 59 -13.96 -0.15 1.98
C ARG A 59 -15.32 0.36 2.45
N LYS A 60 -15.80 1.47 1.87
CA LYS A 60 -17.15 1.97 2.17
C LYS A 60 -18.25 0.97 1.78
N SER A 61 -18.01 0.10 0.79
CA SER A 61 -18.96 -0.96 0.44
C SER A 61 -18.98 -2.11 1.46
N HIS A 62 -17.84 -2.42 2.10
CA HIS A 62 -17.74 -3.50 3.09
C HIS A 62 -18.18 -3.10 4.50
N GLU A 63 -18.17 -1.80 4.85
CA GLU A 63 -18.63 -1.31 6.16
C GLU A 63 -20.17 -1.12 6.26
N ASN A 64 -20.90 -1.30 5.17
CA ASN A 64 -22.36 -1.11 5.10
C ASN A 64 -23.17 -2.43 5.24
N PHE A 65 -22.59 -3.50 5.78
CA PHE A 65 -23.28 -4.77 6.07
C PHE A 65 -23.02 -5.26 7.48
#